data_AF-A0A2D3UY60-F1
#
_entry.id   AF-A0A2D3UY60-F1
#
_cell.length_a   1.000
_cell.length_b   1.000
_cell.length_c   1.000
_cell.angle_alpha   90.00
_cell.angle_beta   90.00
_cell.angle_gamma   90.00
#
_symmetry.space_group_name_H-M   'P 1'
#
loop_
_entity.id
_entity.type
_entity.pdbx_description
1 polymer ?
#
loop_
_entity_poly.entity_id
_entity_poly.type
_entity_poly.pdbx_seq_one_letter_code
_entity_poly.pdbx_strand_id
1 'polypeptide(L)'
;MANGWSLLISILVVVGVQLLAWFFSPKGENQTVWRSTVILSAAACWLMWAITFLAQWHPLIVPERSDLRPEFNGGVKSGSQMF
;
A
#
# COMPACT_ATOMS: atom_id res chain seq x y z
N MET A 1 -3.42 9.96 -6.63
CA MET A 1 -3.72 9.19 -7.86
C MET A 1 -2.73 8.06 -7.95
N ALA A 2 -3.20 6.81 -7.96
CA ALA A 2 -2.34 5.63 -8.08
C ALA A 2 -1.76 5.60 -9.50
N ASN A 3 -0.53 6.04 -9.66
CA ASN A 3 0.16 6.12 -10.95
C ASN A 3 1.30 5.09 -10.98
N GLY A 4 1.71 4.60 -12.14
CA GLY A 4 2.70 3.50 -12.22
C GLY A 4 4.05 3.85 -11.62
N TRP A 5 4.34 5.14 -11.54
CA TRP A 5 5.48 5.71 -10.85
C TRP A 5 5.53 5.39 -9.36
N SER A 6 4.40 5.17 -8.67
CA SER A 6 4.39 4.84 -7.24
C SER A 6 5.12 3.53 -6.94
N LEU A 7 5.00 2.53 -7.80
CA LEU A 7 5.71 1.25 -7.66
C LEU A 7 7.21 1.44 -7.86
N LEU A 8 7.61 2.19 -8.89
CA LEU A 8 9.02 2.44 -9.20
C LEU A 8 9.72 3.26 -8.10
N ILE A 9 9.08 4.31 -7.58
CA ILE A 9 9.66 5.14 -6.53
C ILE A 9 9.78 4.34 -5.23
N SER A 10 8.73 3.59 -4.85
CA SER A 10 8.74 2.82 -3.60
C SER A 10 9.82 1.73 -3.61
N ILE A 11 10.00 0.99 -4.71
CA ILE A 11 11.05 -0.03 -4.79
C ILE A 11 12.44 0.60 -4.74
N LEU A 12 12.65 1.75 -5.38
CA LEU A 12 13.93 2.48 -5.31
C LEU A 12 14.25 2.93 -3.88
N VAL A 13 13.26 3.43 -3.15
CA VAL A 13 13.43 3.82 -1.74
C VAL A 13 13.79 2.60 -0.88
N VAL A 14 13.08 1.49 -1.05
CA VAL A 14 13.31 0.28 -0.25
C VAL A 14 14.67 -0.34 -0.54
N VAL A 15 15.06 -0.43 -1.81
CA VAL A 15 16.41 -0.87 -2.20
C VAL A 15 17.48 0.08 -1.63
N GLY A 16 17.22 1.39 -1.67
CA GLY A 16 18.08 2.39 -1.02
C GLY A 16 18.28 2.10 0.47
N VAL A 17 17.20 1.85 1.22
CA VAL A 17 17.27 1.50 2.64
C VAL A 17 18.03 0.20 2.87
N GLN A 18 17.85 -0.82 2.02
CA GLN A 18 18.57 -2.10 2.12
C GLN A 18 20.07 -1.94 1.89
N LEU A 19 20.46 -1.12 0.90
CA LEU A 19 21.86 -0.79 0.63
C LEU A 19 22.47 -0.01 1.81
N LEU A 20 21.74 0.98 2.35
CA LEU A 20 22.17 1.71 3.54
C LEU A 20 22.35 0.76 4.73
N ALA A 21 21.39 -0.14 4.98
CA ALA A 21 21.50 -1.14 6.04
C ALA A 21 22.72 -2.04 5.85
N TRP A 22 23.08 -2.41 4.62
CA TRP A 22 24.25 -3.22 4.33
C TRP A 22 25.57 -2.51 4.69
N PHE A 23 25.72 -1.26 4.25
CA PHE A 23 26.96 -0.48 4.43
C PHE A 23 27.10 0.15 5.82
N PHE A 24 26.01 0.61 6.42
CA PHE A 24 26.00 1.32 7.70
C PHE A 24 25.73 0.43 8.91
N SER A 25 25.55 -0.89 8.73
CA SER A 25 25.40 -1.81 9.87
C SER A 25 26.65 -1.81 10.76
N PRO A 26 26.49 -1.65 12.09
CA PRO A 26 27.62 -1.56 13.02
C PRO A 26 28.47 -2.83 12.96
N LYS A 27 29.79 -2.64 12.96
CA LYS A 27 30.76 -3.74 12.97
C LYS A 27 30.83 -4.30 14.38
N GLY A 28 30.46 -5.56 14.55
CA GLY A 28 30.42 -6.26 15.83
C GLY A 28 29.84 -7.67 15.66
N GLU A 29 29.73 -8.42 16.76
CA GLU A 29 29.22 -9.80 16.77
C GLU A 29 27.81 -9.91 16.14
N ASN A 30 26.97 -8.90 16.37
CA ASN A 30 25.58 -8.88 15.88
C ASN A 30 25.42 -8.27 14.47
N GLN A 31 26.50 -8.02 13.73
CA GLN A 31 26.42 -7.35 12.42
C GLN A 31 25.52 -8.09 11.44
N THR A 32 25.61 -9.42 11.39
CA THR A 32 24.78 -10.25 10.49
C THR A 32 23.31 -10.17 10.85
N VAL A 33 22.99 -10.15 12.15
CA VAL A 33 21.61 -10.01 12.65
C VAL A 33 21.05 -8.65 12.26
N TRP A 34 21.81 -7.57 12.47
CA TRP A 34 21.40 -6.22 12.05
C TRP A 34 21.12 -6.14 10.55
N ARG A 35 22.00 -6.68 9.71
CA ARG A 35 21.82 -6.68 8.26
C ARG A 35 20.58 -7.48 7.85
N SER A 36 20.46 -8.70 8.32
CA SER A 36 19.39 -9.61 7.88
C SER A 36 18.02 -9.15 8.36
N THR A 37 17.89 -8.73 9.63
CA THR A 37 16.61 -8.27 10.18
C THR A 37 16.11 -7.02 9.45
N VAL A 38 16.95 -5.99 9.25
CA VAL A 38 16.52 -4.76 8.57
C VAL A 38 16.16 -5.01 7.11
N ILE A 39 16.96 -5.79 6.38
CA ILE A 39 16.72 -6.07 4.96
C ILE A 39 15.45 -6.91 4.78
N LEU A 40 15.27 -7.97 5.58
CA LEU A 40 14.11 -8.85 5.47
C LEU A 40 12.82 -8.14 5.90
N SER A 41 12.83 -7.38 6.99
CA SER A 41 11.65 -6.62 7.42
C SER A 41 11.26 -5.57 6.38
N ALA A 42 12.22 -4.83 5.82
CA ALA A 42 11.93 -3.85 4.77
C ALA A 42 11.34 -4.51 3.51
N ALA A 43 11.87 -5.66 3.10
CA ALA A 43 11.35 -6.43 1.97
C ALA A 43 9.92 -6.95 2.23
N ALA A 44 9.67 -7.54 3.40
CA ALA A 44 8.36 -8.08 3.77
C ALA A 44 7.28 -6.99 3.85
N CYS A 45 7.60 -5.85 4.49
CA CYS A 45 6.70 -4.71 4.55
C CYS A 45 6.39 -4.14 3.16
N TRP A 46 7.40 -4.04 2.29
CA TRP A 46 7.18 -3.57 0.91
C TRP A 46 6.33 -4.55 0.10
N LEU A 47 6.55 -5.86 0.22
CA LEU A 47 5.76 -6.87 -0.49
C LEU A 47 4.28 -6.81 -0.09
N MET A 48 3.98 -6.73 1.22
CA MET A 48 2.59 -6.60 1.70
C MET A 48 1.93 -5.35 1.11
N TRP A 49 2.62 -4.21 1.16
CA TRP A 49 2.13 -2.97 0.57
C TRP A 49 1.95 -3.06 -0.95
N ALA A 50 2.91 -3.62 -1.67
CA ALA A 50 2.89 -3.71 -3.13
C ALA A 50 1.73 -4.59 -3.62
N ILE A 51 1.50 -5.74 -2.96
CA ILE A 51 0.40 -6.65 -3.29
C ILE A 51 -0.96 -5.96 -3.06
N THR A 52 -1.15 -5.30 -1.92
CA THR A 52 -2.41 -4.61 -1.62
C THR A 52 -2.66 -3.41 -2.54
N PHE A 53 -1.61 -2.70 -2.96
CA PHE A 53 -1.69 -1.67 -3.99
C PHE A 53 -2.09 -2.24 -5.34
N LEU A 54 -1.42 -3.32 -5.79
CA LEU A 54 -1.70 -3.98 -7.06
C LEU A 54 -3.12 -4.57 -7.11
N ALA A 55 -3.64 -5.06 -5.99
CA ALA A 55 -5.01 -5.59 -5.90
C ALA A 55 -6.09 -4.53 -6.19
N GLN A 56 -5.79 -3.25 -5.95
CA GLN A 56 -6.70 -2.14 -6.26
C GLN A 56 -6.45 -1.55 -7.67
N TRP A 57 -5.38 -1.98 -8.33
CA TRP A 57 -4.91 -1.38 -9.57
C TRP A 57 -5.62 -2.03 -10.76
N HIS A 58 -6.38 -1.24 -11.51
CA HIS A 58 -7.29 -1.71 -12.57
C HIS A 58 -8.38 -2.66 -12.00
N PRO A 59 -9.27 -2.15 -11.13
CA PRO A 59 -10.26 -2.98 -10.47
C PRO A 59 -11.30 -3.50 -11.46
N LEU A 60 -11.64 -4.78 -11.34
CA LEU A 60 -12.71 -5.42 -12.13
C LEU A 60 -14.08 -5.32 -11.45
N ILE A 61 -14.08 -5.11 -10.13
CA ILE A 61 -15.28 -5.03 -9.30
C ILE A 61 -15.34 -3.61 -8.74
N VAL A 62 -16.53 -3.02 -8.81
CA VAL A 62 -16.81 -1.71 -8.20
C VAL A 62 -17.56 -1.90 -6.89
N PRO A 63 -17.36 -1.02 -5.90
CA PRO A 63 -18.08 -1.12 -4.64
C PRO A 63 -19.57 -0.83 -4.85
N GLU A 64 -20.43 -1.76 -4.45
CA GLU A 64 -21.89 -1.58 -4.41
C GLU A 64 -22.33 -1.44 -2.95
N ARG A 65 -23.13 -0.40 -2.64
CA ARG A 65 -23.72 -0.21 -1.32
C ARG A 65 -25.12 0.37 -1.42
N SER A 66 -26.06 -0.18 -0.65
CA SER A 66 -27.48 0.24 -0.64
C SER A 66 -27.84 1.15 0.53
N ASP A 67 -27.03 1.20 1.58
CA ASP A 67 -27.31 1.94 2.82
C ASP A 67 -26.55 3.28 2.89
N LEU A 68 -26.70 4.08 1.82
CA LEU A 68 -26.20 5.46 1.82
C LEU A 68 -27.09 6.33 2.70
N ARG A 69 -26.48 7.08 3.64
CA ARG A 69 -27.19 8.19 4.28
C ARG A 69 -27.76 9.13 3.20
N PRO A 70 -29.03 9.56 3.31
CA PRO A 70 -29.74 10.23 2.21
C PRO A 70 -29.04 11.47 1.64
N GLU A 71 -28.31 12.21 2.48
CA GLU A 71 -27.53 13.38 2.10
C GLU A 71 -26.39 13.08 1.12
N PHE A 72 -25.87 11.84 1.09
CA PHE A 72 -24.79 11.42 0.18
C PHE A 72 -25.28 10.63 -1.03
N ASN A 73 -26.60 10.34 -1.11
CA ASN A 73 -27.22 9.60 -2.23
C ASN A 73 -27.80 10.52 -3.32
N GLY A 74 -27.23 11.72 -3.48
CA GLY A 74 -27.70 12.73 -4.45
C GLY A 74 -28.74 13.73 -3.92
N GLY A 75 -28.85 13.89 -2.59
CA GLY A 75 -29.83 14.77 -1.96
C GLY A 75 -31.24 14.18 -1.98
N VAL A 76 -32.14 14.76 -1.18
CA VAL A 76 -33.54 14.31 -0.99
C VAL A 76 -34.16 13.95 -2.35
N LYS A 77 -34.30 12.65 -2.64
CA LYS A 77 -35.16 12.19 -3.72
C LYS A 77 -36.60 12.49 -3.30
N SER A 78 -37.05 13.68 -3.66
CA SER A 78 -38.43 14.10 -3.53
C SER A 78 -39.29 13.14 -4.36
N GLY A 79 -39.96 12.21 -3.67
CA GLY A 79 -41.26 11.65 -4.05
C GLY A 79 -41.30 10.77 -5.30
N SER A 80 -41.91 9.60 -5.14
CA SER A 80 -42.20 8.57 -6.16
C SER A 80 -40.96 7.76 -6.57
N GLN A 81 -40.87 6.46 -6.28
CA GLN A 81 -41.89 5.45 -6.50
C GLN A 81 -41.94 4.50 -5.29
N MET A 82 -43.03 4.57 -4.52
CA MET A 82 -43.60 3.35 -3.93
C MET A 82 -44.22 2.60 -5.10
N PHE A 83 -43.69 1.43 -5.45
CA PHE A 83 -44.39 0.17 -5.78
C PHE A 83 -43.34 -0.92 -5.91
#